data_AF-A0A9D0IBV3-F1
#
_entry.id   AF-A0A9D0IBV3-F1
#
_cell.length_a   1.000
_cell.length_b   1.000
_cell.length_c   1.000
_cell.angle_alpha   90.00
_cell.angle_beta   90.00
_cell.angle_gamma   90.00
#
_symmetry.space_group_name_H-M   'P 1'
#
loop_
_entity.id
_entity.type
_entity.pdbx_description
1 polymer ?
#
loop_
_entity_poly.entity_id
_entity_poly.type
_entity_poly.pdbx_seq_one_letter_code
_entity_poly.pdbx_strand_id
1 'polypeptide(L)'
;WWLLIISAVLPALVAGFYVSRQPDFYQARATLMVGTSLQNPDPDLRQLNLANNLANAYARLVREGPVTQAVIARLGLDRGPGQLASQISTQVYPEAQLLEIRVVDTDPRLAALIANALADELVQRSPVSQEDQQRRQQFIKERLDELEVRIEQLDEDIAQLQDSLVELTSAAELEEARRHLQELETARANFQETYAALLGAYRAEMPNMLTVFEPAAEPTAPLPRRAGLVVGVAAVAGLVLAVAGILVIELLDDAVRWDEVQEERELMGLPILGVLPRVRVGRSPLAHRLRFRMAEVEAIRSARTSFLLSIGERRPVVVLVTSPAVGDGKTFTVVSLGMSLAAMGMRVMLVDGNLRNPGLHEWFDQPNVRGLAELLSGASQVPASWPPVEVRPTEVNNLYLLPAGRPPADPTAVLANGRVDGLLETLKRYADVVLIDSPASASLPDAVLLVESVDNVVVVCRDGHTPAHLLQQLIELFQARTPQKPLEIIFNRVKVNRLLLYPAPGDLEEEQRADGRVVLTTAEAAELLGVRSATVRRWCRMGKLPAERVRWRWLIRREDLDRFSAAILEVEEIDLPASKRAVPSS
;
A
#
# COMPACT_ATOMS: atom_id res chain seq x y z
N TRP A 1 -6.12 1.56 -11.34
CA TRP A 1 -6.24 0.10 -11.16
C TRP A 1 -4.97 -0.64 -11.60
N TRP A 2 -4.41 -0.40 -12.80
CA TRP A 2 -3.18 -1.07 -13.25
C TRP A 2 -1.95 -0.81 -12.35
N LEU A 3 -1.80 0.40 -11.81
CA LEU A 3 -0.75 0.72 -10.83
C LEU A 3 -0.84 -0.10 -9.54
N LEU A 4 -2.06 -0.45 -9.08
CA LEU A 4 -2.26 -1.31 -7.90
C LEU A 4 -1.88 -2.76 -8.17
N ILE A 5 -2.05 -3.22 -9.42
CA ILE A 5 -1.61 -4.56 -9.82
C ILE A 5 -0.08 -4.60 -9.84
N ILE A 6 0.55 -3.58 -10.44
CA ILE A 6 2.01 -3.47 -10.47
C ILE A 6 2.60 -3.45 -9.05
N SER A 7 1.99 -2.71 -8.13
CA SER A 7 2.49 -2.60 -6.76
C SER A 7 2.43 -3.91 -5.97
N ALA A 8 1.55 -4.84 -6.32
CA ALA A 8 1.51 -6.17 -5.70
C ALA A 8 2.42 -7.17 -6.43
N VAL A 9 2.43 -7.15 -7.76
CA VAL A 9 3.17 -8.11 -8.59
C VAL A 9 4.68 -7.88 -8.51
N LEU A 10 5.14 -6.63 -8.52
CA LEU A 10 6.58 -6.34 -8.53
C LEU A 10 7.28 -6.82 -7.24
N PRO A 11 6.78 -6.52 -6.02
CA PRO A 11 7.37 -7.08 -4.79
C PRO A 11 7.26 -8.61 -4.72
N ALA A 12 6.17 -9.20 -5.22
CA ALA A 12 6.00 -10.64 -5.27
C ALA A 12 7.05 -11.32 -6.16
N LEU A 13 7.33 -10.75 -7.34
CA LEU A 13 8.37 -11.24 -8.26
C LEU A 13 9.76 -11.09 -7.65
N VAL A 14 10.06 -9.95 -7.02
CA VAL A 14 11.34 -9.72 -6.34
C VAL A 14 11.53 -10.71 -5.18
N ALA A 15 10.51 -10.89 -4.35
CA ALA A 15 10.53 -11.85 -3.25
C ALA A 15 10.66 -13.30 -3.76
N GLY A 16 9.93 -13.66 -4.80
CA GLY A 16 10.01 -14.99 -5.42
C GLY A 16 11.39 -15.26 -6.02
N PHE A 17 11.95 -14.29 -6.73
CA PHE A 17 13.32 -14.35 -7.25
C PHE A 17 14.34 -14.51 -6.13
N TYR A 18 14.24 -13.71 -5.07
CA TYR A 18 15.12 -13.78 -3.91
C TYR A 18 15.05 -15.16 -3.21
N VAL A 19 13.84 -15.66 -2.94
CA VAL A 19 13.64 -16.97 -2.31
C VAL A 19 14.14 -18.11 -3.21
N SER A 20 14.00 -17.97 -4.54
CA SER A 20 14.50 -18.97 -5.49
C SER A 20 16.03 -19.07 -5.53
N ARG A 21 16.75 -18.00 -5.14
CA ARG A 21 18.21 -17.95 -5.09
C ARG A 21 18.81 -18.47 -3.78
N GLN A 22 18.02 -18.68 -2.74
CA GLN A 22 18.53 -19.25 -1.49
C GLN A 22 18.86 -20.74 -1.69
N PRO A 23 19.91 -21.29 -1.06
CA PRO A 23 20.24 -22.71 -1.14
C PRO A 23 19.19 -23.55 -0.42
N ASP A 24 19.05 -24.81 -0.86
CA ASP A 24 18.21 -25.78 -0.18
C ASP A 24 18.90 -26.25 1.10
N PHE A 25 18.12 -26.47 2.15
CA PHE A 25 18.60 -27.05 3.39
C PHE A 25 18.09 -28.48 3.51
N TYR A 26 18.96 -29.38 3.90
CA TYR A 26 18.70 -30.80 4.08
C TYR A 26 18.91 -31.16 5.55
N GLN A 27 18.11 -32.10 6.03
CA GLN A 27 18.21 -32.56 7.42
C GLN A 27 18.50 -34.06 7.45
N ALA A 28 19.62 -34.44 8.05
CA ALA A 28 19.95 -35.83 8.36
C ALA A 28 19.70 -36.13 9.84
N ARG A 29 19.42 -37.39 10.16
CA ARG A 29 19.04 -37.83 11.52
C ARG A 29 19.80 -39.10 11.88
N ALA A 30 20.59 -39.08 12.95
CA ALA A 30 21.19 -40.27 13.54
C ALA A 30 20.52 -40.55 14.89
N THR A 31 20.16 -41.80 15.14
CA THR A 31 19.46 -42.20 16.37
C THR A 31 20.36 -43.10 17.20
N LEU A 32 20.60 -42.70 18.44
CA LEU A 32 21.37 -43.42 19.45
C LEU A 32 20.42 -44.01 20.50
N MET A 33 20.73 -45.19 21.00
CA MET A 33 20.07 -45.79 22.16
C MET A 33 20.94 -45.60 23.40
N VAL A 34 20.32 -45.24 24.51
CA VAL A 34 20.98 -45.01 25.81
C VAL A 34 20.55 -46.08 26.80
N GLY A 35 21.49 -46.93 27.22
CA GLY A 35 21.25 -48.11 28.04
C GLY A 35 20.83 -49.35 27.23
N THR A 36 20.48 -50.44 27.93
CA THR A 36 20.12 -51.75 27.36
C THR A 36 18.67 -52.16 27.63
N SER A 37 17.84 -51.27 28.18
CA SER A 37 16.49 -51.61 28.68
C SER A 37 15.52 -52.21 27.64
N LEU A 38 15.64 -51.85 26.35
CA LEU A 38 14.83 -52.43 25.27
C LEU A 38 15.19 -53.89 24.97
N GLN A 39 16.34 -54.35 25.47
CA GLN A 39 16.79 -55.74 25.39
C GLN A 39 16.44 -56.52 26.67
N ASN A 40 15.96 -55.85 27.73
CA ASN A 40 15.60 -56.45 29.00
C ASN A 40 14.08 -56.70 29.08
N PRO A 41 13.63 -57.95 29.29
CA PRO A 41 12.21 -58.27 29.45
C PRO A 41 11.57 -57.69 30.72
N ASP A 42 12.34 -57.26 31.73
CA ASP A 42 11.82 -56.63 32.96
C ASP A 42 12.70 -55.44 33.43
N PRO A 43 12.51 -54.23 32.85
CA PRO A 43 13.34 -53.06 33.16
C PRO A 43 12.96 -52.41 34.50
N ASP A 44 13.95 -52.15 35.36
CA ASP A 44 13.76 -51.46 36.64
C ASP A 44 13.51 -49.95 36.43
N LEU A 45 12.50 -49.39 37.12
CA LEU A 45 12.18 -47.95 37.11
C LEU A 45 13.38 -47.06 37.44
N ARG A 46 14.31 -47.51 38.29
CA ARG A 46 15.54 -46.76 38.59
C ARG A 46 16.47 -46.68 37.38
N GLN A 47 16.56 -47.75 36.59
CA GLN A 47 17.37 -47.82 35.39
C GLN A 47 16.81 -46.92 34.29
N LEU A 48 15.48 -46.90 34.11
CA LEU A 48 14.80 -46.02 33.17
C LEU A 48 15.06 -44.53 33.47
N ASN A 49 14.98 -44.14 34.74
CA ASN A 49 15.28 -42.76 35.16
C ASN A 49 16.75 -42.37 34.93
N LEU A 50 17.68 -43.29 35.19
CA LEU A 50 19.10 -43.05 34.97
C LEU A 50 19.42 -42.93 33.47
N ALA A 51 18.88 -43.83 32.64
CA ALA A 51 19.01 -43.76 31.18
C ALA A 51 18.49 -42.43 30.62
N ASN A 52 17.37 -41.93 31.14
CA ASN A 52 16.82 -40.62 30.76
C ASN A 52 17.71 -39.44 31.17
N ASN A 53 18.28 -39.47 32.38
CA ASN A 53 19.23 -38.43 32.81
C ASN A 53 20.49 -38.43 31.95
N LEU A 54 21.00 -39.62 31.62
CA LEU A 54 22.15 -39.79 30.74
C LEU A 54 21.84 -39.31 29.32
N ALA A 55 20.71 -39.69 28.74
CA ALA A 55 20.30 -39.24 27.41
C ALA A 55 20.26 -37.70 27.31
N ASN A 56 19.75 -37.03 28.35
CA ASN A 56 19.77 -35.56 28.44
C ASN A 56 21.18 -34.98 28.58
N ALA A 57 22.07 -35.63 29.34
CA ALA A 57 23.47 -35.19 29.46
C ALA A 57 24.21 -35.33 28.12
N TYR A 58 24.06 -36.47 27.45
CA TYR A 58 24.64 -36.71 26.13
C TYR A 58 24.07 -35.76 25.07
N ALA A 59 22.76 -35.48 25.09
CA ALA A 59 22.12 -34.53 24.18
C ALA A 59 22.73 -33.11 24.24
N ARG A 60 23.22 -32.70 25.43
CA ARG A 60 23.96 -31.44 25.60
C ARG A 60 25.39 -31.57 25.09
N LEU A 61 26.06 -32.67 25.43
CA LEU A 61 27.45 -32.93 25.06
C LEU A 61 27.69 -32.93 23.54
N VAL A 62 26.71 -33.36 22.72
CA VAL A 62 26.83 -33.31 21.23
C VAL A 62 27.20 -31.92 20.72
N ARG A 63 26.69 -30.87 21.36
CA ARG A 63 26.87 -29.47 20.93
C ARG A 63 28.11 -28.81 21.52
N GLU A 64 28.81 -29.48 22.43
CA GLU A 64 29.95 -28.90 23.12
C GLU A 64 31.21 -28.85 22.24
N GLY A 65 32.08 -27.89 22.53
CA GLY A 65 33.32 -27.64 21.79
C GLY A 65 34.19 -28.88 21.57
N PRO A 66 34.44 -29.73 22.59
CA PRO A 66 35.30 -30.90 22.43
C PRO A 66 34.78 -31.96 21.44
N VAL A 67 33.45 -32.13 21.32
CA VAL A 67 32.83 -33.10 20.40
C VAL A 67 32.76 -32.52 18.99
N THR A 68 32.28 -31.27 18.87
CA THR A 68 32.21 -30.57 17.58
C THR A 68 33.59 -30.37 16.94
N GLN A 69 34.62 -30.06 17.73
CA GLN A 69 36.00 -29.91 17.26
C GLN A 69 36.60 -31.24 16.77
N ALA A 70 36.31 -32.35 17.45
CA ALA A 70 36.76 -33.68 17.01
C ALA A 70 36.14 -34.07 15.65
N VAL A 71 34.84 -33.80 15.47
CA VAL A 71 34.15 -34.05 14.20
C VAL A 71 34.67 -33.13 13.08
N ILE A 72 34.94 -31.85 13.36
CA ILE A 72 35.55 -30.91 12.41
C ILE A 72 36.92 -31.42 11.95
N ALA A 73 37.76 -31.86 12.89
CA ALA A 73 39.08 -32.40 12.59
C ALA A 73 39.00 -33.71 11.78
N ARG A 74 38.06 -34.60 12.12
CA ARG A 74 37.87 -35.90 11.45
C ARG A 74 37.36 -35.76 10.02
N LEU A 75 36.44 -34.83 9.77
CA LEU A 75 35.81 -34.64 8.47
C LEU A 75 36.46 -33.53 7.62
N GLY A 76 37.46 -32.82 8.14
CA GLY A 76 38.15 -31.75 7.42
C GLY A 76 37.23 -30.58 7.05
N LEU A 77 36.37 -30.14 7.99
CA LEU A 77 35.34 -29.14 7.71
C LEU A 77 35.88 -27.71 7.77
N ASP A 78 35.59 -26.89 6.76
CA ASP A 78 35.98 -25.47 6.69
C ASP A 78 35.09 -24.54 7.55
N ARG A 79 34.81 -24.92 8.81
CA ARG A 79 33.95 -24.16 9.73
C ARG A 79 34.38 -24.30 11.19
N GLY A 80 34.03 -23.31 12.01
CA GLY A 80 34.32 -23.32 13.45
C GLY A 80 33.31 -24.15 14.28
N PRO A 81 33.67 -24.53 15.52
CA PRO A 81 32.83 -25.36 16.40
C PRO A 81 31.49 -24.71 16.74
N GLY A 82 31.45 -23.38 16.94
CA GLY A 82 30.20 -22.66 17.20
C GLY A 82 29.23 -22.64 16.00
N GLN A 83 29.76 -22.62 14.77
CA GLN A 83 28.95 -22.69 13.56
C GLN A 83 28.35 -24.08 13.39
N LEU A 84 29.14 -25.13 13.62
CA LEU A 84 28.65 -26.51 13.61
C LEU A 84 27.61 -26.76 14.70
N ALA A 85 27.83 -26.25 15.92
CA ALA A 85 26.88 -26.36 17.03
C ALA A 85 25.49 -25.76 16.68
N SER A 86 25.44 -24.67 15.92
CA SER A 86 24.18 -24.05 15.49
C SER A 86 23.37 -24.88 14.49
N GLN A 87 24.02 -25.80 13.76
CA GLN A 87 23.42 -26.69 12.78
C GLN A 87 22.92 -28.00 13.41
N ILE A 88 23.30 -28.27 14.65
CA ILE A 88 22.96 -29.49 15.37
C ILE A 88 21.74 -29.23 16.25
N SER A 89 20.76 -30.13 16.21
CA SER A 89 19.69 -30.22 17.19
C SER A 89 19.53 -31.63 17.71
N THR A 90 19.20 -31.75 19.00
CA THR A 90 19.02 -33.03 19.66
C THR A 90 17.59 -33.14 20.17
N GLN A 91 17.01 -34.33 20.04
CA GLN A 91 15.70 -34.66 20.57
C GLN A 91 15.81 -35.97 21.35
N VAL A 92 15.45 -35.93 22.63
CA VAL A 92 15.42 -37.13 23.49
C VAL A 92 13.99 -37.65 23.51
N TYR A 93 13.84 -38.96 23.34
CA TYR A 93 12.58 -39.68 23.50
C TYR A 93 12.69 -40.56 24.76
N PRO A 94 12.28 -40.06 25.94
CA PRO A 94 12.53 -40.74 27.22
C PRO A 94 11.88 -42.12 27.32
N GLU A 95 10.70 -42.28 26.72
CA GLU A 95 9.96 -43.56 26.73
C GLU A 95 10.64 -44.64 25.88
N ALA A 96 11.31 -44.23 24.80
CA ALA A 96 12.02 -45.13 23.90
C ALA A 96 13.53 -45.23 24.21
N GLN A 97 14.04 -44.42 25.15
CA GLN A 97 15.48 -44.27 25.44
C GLN A 97 16.33 -43.99 24.19
N LEU A 98 15.75 -43.23 23.27
CA LEU A 98 16.40 -42.81 22.05
C LEU A 98 16.85 -41.34 22.15
N LEU A 99 18.07 -41.09 21.70
CA LEU A 99 18.62 -39.76 21.46
C LEU A 99 18.76 -39.58 19.95
N GLU A 100 17.96 -38.69 19.38
CA GLU A 100 18.04 -38.32 17.97
C GLU A 100 18.92 -37.07 17.79
N ILE A 101 19.94 -37.18 16.96
CA ILE A 101 20.81 -36.10 16.52
C ILE A 101 20.40 -35.68 15.12
N ARG A 102 19.96 -34.43 14.99
CA ARG A 102 19.54 -33.81 13.74
C ARG A 102 20.59 -32.81 13.28
N VAL A 103 21.05 -32.94 12.06
CA VAL A 103 22.02 -32.00 11.47
C VAL A 103 21.41 -31.38 10.22
N VAL A 104 21.44 -30.05 10.14
CA VAL A 104 20.96 -29.29 8.99
C VAL A 104 22.14 -28.71 8.22
N ASP A 105 22.25 -29.05 6.94
CA ASP A 105 23.30 -28.56 6.04
C ASP A 105 22.75 -28.30 4.63
N THR A 106 23.48 -27.56 3.82
CA THR A 106 23.17 -27.34 2.40
C THR A 106 23.54 -28.55 1.52
N ASP A 107 24.49 -29.37 1.96
CA ASP A 107 24.83 -30.62 1.29
C ASP A 107 24.20 -31.83 2.02
N PRO A 108 23.32 -32.60 1.37
CA PRO A 108 22.65 -33.75 1.99
C PRO A 108 23.64 -34.84 2.45
N ARG A 109 24.73 -35.06 1.70
CA ARG A 109 25.74 -36.07 2.07
C ARG A 109 26.50 -35.64 3.31
N LEU A 110 26.91 -34.38 3.31
CA LEU A 110 27.67 -33.79 4.39
C LEU A 110 26.83 -33.77 5.68
N ALA A 111 25.54 -33.46 5.62
CA ALA A 111 24.62 -33.57 6.76
C ALA A 111 24.62 -34.99 7.39
N ALA A 112 24.52 -36.04 6.57
CA ALA A 112 24.53 -37.42 7.04
C ALA A 112 25.89 -37.82 7.62
N LEU A 113 27.00 -37.43 6.99
CA LEU A 113 28.35 -37.68 7.48
C LEU A 113 28.60 -37.02 8.84
N ILE A 114 28.18 -35.76 9.04
CA ILE A 114 28.30 -35.09 10.34
C ILE A 114 27.47 -35.83 11.38
N ALA A 115 26.21 -36.16 11.08
CA ALA A 115 25.32 -36.81 12.04
C ALA A 115 25.88 -38.17 12.50
N ASN A 116 26.41 -38.97 11.58
CA ASN A 116 27.10 -40.23 11.88
C ASN A 116 28.39 -40.01 12.67
N ALA A 117 29.22 -39.03 12.28
CA ALA A 117 30.47 -38.74 12.99
C ALA A 117 30.22 -38.25 14.42
N LEU A 118 29.17 -37.47 14.66
CA LEU A 118 28.75 -37.05 16.01
C LEU A 118 28.28 -38.24 16.84
N ALA A 119 27.53 -39.16 16.23
CA ALA A 119 27.07 -40.39 16.89
C ALA A 119 28.27 -41.27 17.28
N ASP A 120 29.20 -41.51 16.36
CA ASP A 120 30.44 -42.25 16.61
C ASP A 120 31.28 -41.61 17.73
N GLU A 121 31.47 -40.29 17.70
CA GLU A 121 32.29 -39.57 18.68
C GLU A 121 31.69 -39.66 20.09
N LEU A 122 30.36 -39.60 20.21
CA LEU A 122 29.69 -39.83 21.49
C LEU A 122 29.87 -41.26 22.00
N VAL A 123 29.76 -42.26 21.11
CA VAL A 123 29.95 -43.66 21.48
C VAL A 123 31.39 -43.89 21.95
N GLN A 124 32.39 -43.35 21.25
CA GLN A 124 33.80 -43.46 21.61
C GLN A 124 34.15 -42.78 22.94
N ARG A 125 33.47 -41.69 23.29
CA ARG A 125 33.65 -41.00 24.58
C ARG A 125 32.82 -41.57 25.71
N SER A 126 31.92 -42.52 25.43
CA SER A 126 31.20 -43.22 26.47
C SER A 126 32.20 -44.05 27.30
N PRO A 127 32.19 -43.97 28.63
CA PRO A 127 33.20 -44.60 29.50
C PRO A 127 33.14 -46.14 29.56
N VAL A 128 32.45 -46.80 28.63
CA VAL A 128 32.35 -48.25 28.52
C VAL A 128 32.89 -48.67 27.16
N SER A 129 34.18 -48.98 27.08
CA SER A 129 34.73 -49.72 25.96
C SER A 129 34.34 -51.20 26.08
N GLN A 130 34.11 -51.90 24.96
CA GLN A 130 33.78 -53.34 24.99
C GLN A 130 34.87 -54.17 25.67
N GLU A 131 36.13 -53.74 25.57
CA GLU A 131 37.29 -54.40 26.20
C GLU A 131 37.29 -54.25 27.73
N ASP A 132 36.99 -53.05 28.25
CA ASP A 132 36.89 -52.81 29.70
C ASP A 132 35.72 -53.58 30.31
N GLN A 133 34.64 -53.75 29.54
CA GLN A 133 33.46 -54.51 29.95
C GLN A 133 33.76 -56.00 30.08
N GLN A 134 34.44 -56.59 29.08
CA GLN A 134 34.87 -57.99 29.13
C GLN A 134 35.85 -58.25 30.28
N ARG A 135 36.84 -57.37 30.47
CA ARG A 135 37.81 -57.48 31.59
C ARG A 135 37.12 -57.42 32.94
N ARG A 136 36.17 -56.50 33.13
CA ARG A 136 35.43 -56.37 34.38
C ARG A 136 34.50 -57.54 34.66
N GLN A 137 33.79 -58.04 33.66
CA GLN A 137 32.94 -59.22 33.80
C GLN A 137 33.75 -60.47 34.13
N GLN A 138 34.90 -60.64 33.47
CA GLN A 138 35.81 -61.75 33.76
C GLN A 138 36.35 -61.67 35.19
N PHE A 139 36.79 -60.49 35.63
CA PHE A 139 37.25 -60.28 37.00
C PHE A 139 36.17 -60.59 38.05
N ILE A 140 34.93 -60.13 37.85
CA ILE A 140 33.83 -60.41 38.80
C ILE A 140 33.51 -61.91 38.81
N LYS A 141 33.53 -62.56 37.65
CA LYS A 141 33.29 -64.01 37.55
C LYS A 141 34.34 -64.80 38.32
N GLU A 142 35.63 -64.50 38.12
CA GLU A 142 36.72 -65.15 38.86
C GLU A 142 36.56 -65.01 40.39
N ARG A 143 36.07 -63.85 40.86
CA ARG A 143 35.78 -63.63 42.28
C ARG A 143 34.55 -64.38 42.80
N LEU A 144 33.53 -64.57 41.96
CA LEU A 144 32.35 -65.37 42.32
C LEU A 144 32.73 -66.84 42.46
N ASP A 145 33.49 -67.38 41.49
CA ASP A 145 33.98 -68.76 41.52
C ASP A 145 34.86 -69.00 42.77
N GLU A 146 35.72 -68.04 43.13
CA GLU A 146 36.55 -68.10 44.35
C GLU A 146 35.72 -68.11 45.64
N LEU A 147 34.69 -67.25 45.73
CA LEU A 147 33.82 -67.16 46.90
C LEU A 147 32.94 -68.40 47.05
N GLU A 148 32.47 -68.99 45.94
CA GLU A 148 31.66 -70.21 45.95
C GLU A 148 32.44 -71.37 46.59
N VAL A 149 33.68 -71.60 46.13
CA VAL A 149 34.57 -72.62 46.73
C VAL A 149 34.84 -72.33 48.21
N ARG A 150 34.98 -71.05 48.59
CA ARG A 150 35.24 -70.67 49.98
C ARG A 150 34.03 -70.92 50.89
N ILE A 151 32.82 -70.70 50.39
CA ILE A 151 31.57 -70.99 51.10
C ILE A 151 31.42 -72.50 51.28
N GLU A 152 31.70 -73.29 50.24
CA GLU A 152 31.67 -74.76 50.32
C GLU A 152 32.66 -75.30 51.38
N GLN A 153 33.89 -74.78 51.41
CA GLN A 153 34.88 -75.15 52.43
C GLN A 153 34.39 -74.83 53.85
N LEU A 154 33.80 -73.65 54.06
CA LEU A 154 33.24 -73.28 55.36
C LEU A 154 32.04 -74.15 55.75
N ASP A 155 31.21 -74.55 54.78
CA ASP A 155 30.11 -75.49 55.02
C ASP A 155 30.63 -76.87 55.47
N GLU A 156 31.73 -77.35 54.87
CA GLU A 156 32.40 -78.59 55.30
C GLU A 156 33.02 -78.47 56.70
N ASP A 157 33.75 -77.38 56.98
CA ASP A 157 34.38 -77.13 58.27
C ASP A 157 33.34 -77.03 59.40
N ILE A 158 32.21 -76.36 59.14
CA ILE A 158 31.07 -76.26 60.05
C ILE A 158 30.49 -77.65 60.33
N ALA A 159 30.28 -78.47 59.30
CA ALA A 159 29.74 -79.83 59.46
C ALA A 159 30.66 -80.71 60.30
N GLN A 160 31.98 -80.72 60.02
CA GLN A 160 32.96 -81.49 60.79
C GLN A 160 33.03 -81.06 62.26
N LEU A 161 32.95 -79.75 62.52
CA LEU A 161 32.97 -79.21 63.88
C LEU A 161 31.66 -79.53 64.63
N GLN A 162 30.51 -79.50 63.94
CA GLN A 162 29.22 -79.92 64.47
C GLN A 162 29.18 -81.40 64.82
N ASP A 163 29.76 -82.26 64.00
CA ASP A 163 29.89 -83.69 64.29
C ASP A 163 30.82 -83.92 65.50
N SER A 164 31.94 -83.19 65.57
CA SER A 164 32.88 -83.26 66.70
C SER A 164 32.24 -82.81 68.02
N LEU A 165 31.34 -81.82 67.98
CA LEU A 165 30.59 -81.32 69.15
C LEU A 165 29.70 -82.40 69.81
N VAL A 166 29.30 -83.43 69.06
CA VAL A 166 28.48 -84.55 69.58
C VAL A 166 29.33 -85.52 70.42
N GLU A 167 30.64 -85.60 70.17
CA GLU A 167 31.55 -86.54 70.84
C GLU A 167 32.24 -85.96 72.08
N LEU A 168 32.21 -84.64 72.28
CA LEU A 168 32.90 -83.95 73.37
C LEU A 168 32.14 -84.05 74.72
N THR A 169 32.84 -84.46 75.79
CA THR A 169 32.26 -84.58 77.16
C THR A 169 32.73 -83.52 78.15
N SER A 170 33.71 -82.68 77.78
CA SER A 170 34.30 -81.65 78.65
C SER A 170 33.64 -80.28 78.41
N ALA A 171 33.23 -79.60 79.49
CA ALA A 171 32.57 -78.29 79.41
C ALA A 171 33.46 -77.19 78.81
N ALA A 172 34.78 -77.24 79.03
CA ALA A 172 35.71 -76.27 78.48
C ALA A 172 35.91 -76.46 76.96
N GLU A 173 36.00 -77.71 76.50
CA GLU A 173 36.15 -78.06 75.08
C GLU A 173 34.88 -77.73 74.28
N LEU A 174 33.69 -77.94 74.89
CA LEU A 174 32.40 -77.56 74.31
C LEU A 174 32.26 -76.05 74.11
N GLU A 175 32.74 -75.23 75.05
CA GLU A 175 32.67 -73.77 74.96
C GLU A 175 33.63 -73.21 73.89
N GLU A 176 34.82 -73.80 73.76
CA GLU A 176 35.79 -73.46 72.71
C GLU A 176 35.28 -73.85 71.32
N ALA A 177 34.76 -75.07 71.16
CA ALA A 177 34.18 -75.54 69.89
C ALA A 177 32.94 -74.71 69.48
N ARG A 178 32.10 -74.29 70.42
CA ARG A 178 30.96 -73.39 70.14
C ARG A 178 31.41 -72.00 69.69
N ARG A 179 32.47 -71.45 70.29
CA ARG A 179 33.04 -70.16 69.86
C ARG A 179 33.58 -70.27 68.43
N HIS A 180 34.29 -71.35 68.13
CA HIS A 180 34.82 -71.59 66.79
C HIS A 180 33.71 -71.79 65.75
N LEU A 181 32.64 -72.52 66.11
CA LEU A 181 31.46 -72.68 65.26
C LEU A 181 30.82 -71.32 64.94
N GLN A 182 30.65 -70.46 65.94
CA GLN A 182 30.09 -69.13 65.76
C GLN A 182 30.99 -68.24 64.87
N GLU A 183 32.32 -68.37 64.98
CA GLU A 183 33.27 -67.68 64.10
C GLU A 183 33.12 -68.13 62.64
N LEU A 184 33.03 -69.44 62.39
CA LEU A 184 32.83 -70.01 61.05
C LEU A 184 31.48 -69.62 60.45
N GLU A 185 30.40 -69.68 61.24
CA GLU A 185 29.06 -69.26 60.80
C GLU A 185 29.02 -67.78 60.43
N THR A 186 29.69 -66.92 61.20
CA THR A 186 29.80 -65.49 60.91
C THR A 186 30.60 -65.25 59.63
N ALA A 187 31.71 -65.97 59.44
CA ALA A 187 32.51 -65.89 58.21
C ALA A 187 31.70 -66.32 56.98
N ARG A 188 30.94 -67.41 57.09
CA ARG A 188 30.08 -67.91 56.02
C ARG A 188 29.00 -66.89 55.64
N ALA A 189 28.31 -66.31 56.62
CA ALA A 189 27.28 -65.30 56.37
C ALA A 189 27.86 -64.08 55.64
N ASN A 190 29.04 -63.61 56.04
CA ASN A 190 29.72 -62.48 55.38
C ASN A 190 30.11 -62.80 53.93
N PHE A 191 30.59 -64.01 53.64
CA PHE A 191 30.91 -64.42 52.27
C PHE A 191 29.65 -64.59 51.41
N GLN A 192 28.56 -65.13 51.97
CA GLN A 192 27.28 -65.22 51.27
C GLN A 192 26.71 -63.85 50.93
N GLU A 193 26.79 -62.88 51.84
CA GLU A 193 26.38 -61.50 51.58
C GLU A 193 27.24 -60.87 50.46
N THR A 194 28.55 -61.07 50.52
CA THR A 194 29.49 -60.59 49.49
C THR A 194 29.23 -61.25 48.13
N TYR A 195 28.96 -62.55 48.10
CA TYR A 195 28.60 -63.30 46.89
C TYR A 195 27.30 -62.78 46.28
N ALA A 196 26.26 -62.59 47.09
CA ALA A 196 24.98 -62.04 46.63
C ALA A 196 25.15 -60.61 46.07
N ALA A 197 25.97 -59.77 46.72
CA ALA A 197 26.28 -58.43 46.24
C ALA A 197 27.04 -58.44 44.90
N LEU A 198 28.06 -59.29 44.76
CA LEU A 198 28.82 -59.45 43.51
C LEU A 198 28.00 -60.08 42.39
N LEU A 199 27.14 -61.04 42.71
CA LEU A 199 26.20 -61.65 41.76
C LEU A 199 25.21 -60.60 41.24
N GLY A 200 24.75 -59.70 42.12
CA GLY A 200 23.98 -58.51 41.76
C GLY A 200 24.76 -57.59 40.81
N ALA A 201 26.03 -57.32 41.08
CA ALA A 201 26.89 -56.50 40.22
C ALA A 201 27.25 -57.16 38.89
N TYR A 202 27.33 -58.49 38.84
CA TYR A 202 27.56 -59.27 37.62
C TYR A 202 26.34 -59.26 36.69
N ARG A 203 25.13 -59.30 37.27
CA ARG A 203 23.85 -59.22 36.56
C ARG A 203 23.42 -57.77 36.26
N ALA A 204 23.91 -56.80 37.02
CA ALA A 204 23.60 -55.38 36.80
C ALA A 204 24.23 -54.92 35.48
N GLU A 205 23.38 -54.79 34.46
CA GLU A 205 23.78 -54.23 33.17
C GLU A 205 24.03 -52.72 33.29
N MET A 206 25.02 -52.23 32.53
CA MET A 206 25.51 -50.86 32.64
C MET A 206 24.52 -49.88 32.01
N PRO A 207 23.88 -49.00 32.80
CA PRO A 207 22.92 -48.02 32.29
C PRO A 207 23.58 -46.93 31.44
N ASN A 208 24.92 -46.84 31.45
CA ASN A 208 25.71 -45.85 30.73
C ASN A 208 26.34 -46.42 29.44
N MET A 209 25.54 -47.10 28.63
CA MET A 209 25.93 -47.61 27.32
C MET A 209 25.29 -46.75 26.24
N LEU A 210 26.06 -46.34 25.23
CA LEU A 210 25.53 -45.74 24.00
C LEU A 210 25.75 -46.69 22.84
N THR A 211 24.69 -46.92 22.07
CA THR A 211 24.78 -47.68 20.82
C THR A 211 24.07 -46.93 19.70
N VAL A 212 24.57 -47.10 18.47
CA VAL A 212 23.87 -46.57 17.29
C VAL A 212 22.68 -47.47 17.00
N PHE A 213 21.47 -46.93 17.09
CA PHE A 213 20.24 -47.62 16.74
C PHE A 213 19.96 -47.51 15.25
N GLU A 214 19.99 -46.28 14.72
CA GLU A 214 19.78 -46.00 13.31
C GLU A 214 20.84 -44.99 12.83
N PRO A 215 21.72 -45.36 11.88
CA PRO A 215 22.67 -44.41 11.33
C PRO A 215 21.96 -43.39 10.42
N ALA A 216 22.52 -42.19 10.31
CA ALA A 216 22.02 -41.17 9.40
C ALA A 216 22.19 -41.59 7.94
N ALA A 217 21.07 -41.62 7.23
CA ALA A 217 21.01 -41.75 5.78
C ALA A 217 21.03 -40.37 5.09
N GLU A 218 21.45 -40.35 3.82
CA GLU A 218 21.40 -39.15 2.97
C GLU A 218 19.92 -38.75 2.73
N PRO A 219 19.49 -37.53 3.11
CA PRO A 219 18.13 -37.09 2.86
C PRO A 219 17.86 -36.88 1.37
N THR A 220 16.75 -37.43 0.88
CA THR A 220 16.38 -37.39 -0.55
C THR A 220 15.63 -36.12 -0.96
N ALA A 221 15.13 -35.35 0.00
CA ALA A 221 14.37 -34.13 -0.24
C ALA A 221 14.79 -33.01 0.73
N PRO A 222 14.81 -31.75 0.26
CA PRO A 222 15.12 -30.61 1.12
C PRO A 222 13.95 -30.30 2.06
N LEU A 223 14.24 -29.52 3.10
CA LEU A 223 13.23 -28.99 4.01
C LEU A 223 12.25 -28.08 3.26
N PRO A 224 10.94 -28.17 3.57
CA PRO A 224 9.93 -27.40 2.87
C PRO A 224 10.12 -25.89 3.10
N ARG A 225 10.33 -25.15 2.01
CA ARG A 225 10.44 -23.69 2.05
C ARG A 225 9.06 -23.05 2.07
N ARG A 226 8.85 -22.07 2.96
CA ARG A 226 7.59 -21.28 3.01
C ARG A 226 7.56 -20.16 1.96
N ALA A 227 7.95 -20.48 0.72
CA ALA A 227 8.12 -19.52 -0.37
C ALA A 227 6.80 -18.79 -0.71
N GLY A 228 5.69 -19.52 -0.78
CA GLY A 228 4.37 -18.93 -1.04
C GLY A 228 3.95 -17.91 0.02
N LEU A 229 4.29 -18.14 1.29
CA LEU A 229 4.00 -17.20 2.38
C LEU A 229 4.81 -15.91 2.23
N VAL A 230 6.12 -16.02 1.98
CA VAL A 230 7.01 -14.85 1.80
C VAL A 230 6.55 -14.00 0.61
N VAL A 231 6.26 -14.65 -0.52
CA VAL A 231 5.75 -13.98 -1.73
C VAL A 231 4.38 -13.34 -1.48
N GLY A 232 3.47 -14.04 -0.80
CA GLY A 232 2.15 -13.53 -0.44
C GLY A 232 2.23 -12.30 0.47
N VAL A 233 3.07 -12.33 1.51
CA VAL A 233 3.29 -11.20 2.41
C VAL A 233 3.88 -10.00 1.65
N ALA A 234 4.85 -10.22 0.77
CA ALA A 234 5.43 -9.15 -0.06
C ALA A 234 4.38 -8.49 -0.97
N ALA A 235 3.50 -9.28 -1.59
CA ALA A 235 2.42 -8.78 -2.44
C ALA A 235 1.43 -7.90 -1.66
N VAL A 236 1.01 -8.36 -0.47
CA VAL A 236 0.09 -7.61 0.40
C VAL A 236 0.74 -6.32 0.89
N ALA A 237 2.00 -6.37 1.34
CA ALA A 237 2.73 -5.17 1.77
C ALA A 237 2.83 -4.12 0.65
N GLY A 238 3.13 -4.56 -0.58
CA GLY A 238 3.16 -3.68 -1.75
C GLY A 238 1.81 -3.03 -2.06
N LEU A 239 0.71 -3.76 -1.91
CA LEU A 239 -0.64 -3.22 -2.07
C LEU A 239 -0.98 -2.18 -0.99
N VAL A 240 -0.67 -2.47 0.28
CA VAL A 240 -0.91 -1.56 1.40
C VAL A 240 -0.16 -0.25 1.19
N LEU A 241 1.11 -0.31 0.80
CA LEU A 241 1.92 0.88 0.51
C LEU A 241 1.36 1.69 -0.67
N ALA A 242 0.84 1.04 -1.70
CA ALA A 242 0.23 1.73 -2.83
C ALA A 242 -1.07 2.45 -2.44
N VAL A 243 -1.93 1.80 -1.65
CA VAL A 243 -3.15 2.44 -1.13
C VAL A 243 -2.79 3.62 -0.23
N ALA A 244 -1.84 3.45 0.69
CA ALA A 244 -1.34 4.54 1.53
C ALA A 244 -0.78 5.70 0.69
N GLY A 245 0.01 5.39 -0.34
CA GLY A 245 0.54 6.40 -1.26
C GLY A 245 -0.55 7.14 -2.03
N ILE A 246 -1.60 6.46 -2.49
CA ILE A 246 -2.76 7.09 -3.15
C ILE A 246 -3.48 8.02 -2.18
N LEU A 247 -3.73 7.58 -0.95
CA LEU A 247 -4.37 8.41 0.07
C LEU A 247 -3.53 9.65 0.39
N VAL A 248 -2.21 9.52 0.48
CA VAL A 248 -1.31 10.67 0.69
C VAL A 248 -1.34 11.63 -0.49
N ILE A 249 -1.31 11.12 -1.72
CA ILE A 249 -1.41 11.97 -2.92
C ILE A 249 -2.75 12.72 -2.93
N GLU A 250 -3.85 12.03 -2.61
CA GLU A 250 -5.17 12.65 -2.53
C GLU A 250 -5.25 13.71 -1.41
N LEU A 251 -4.66 13.44 -0.25
CA LEU A 251 -4.58 14.40 0.87
C LEU A 251 -3.72 15.63 0.56
N LEU A 252 -2.76 15.51 -0.36
CA LEU A 252 -1.91 16.61 -0.80
C LEU A 252 -2.49 17.35 -2.03
N ASP A 253 -3.49 16.80 -2.71
CA ASP A 253 -4.15 17.44 -3.85
C ASP A 253 -5.22 18.42 -3.36
N ASP A 254 -4.80 19.67 -3.16
CA ASP A 254 -5.67 20.79 -2.78
C ASP A 254 -6.21 21.57 -4.00
N ALA A 255 -6.24 20.97 -5.19
CA ALA A 255 -6.66 21.68 -6.40
C ALA A 255 -8.19 21.82 -6.49
N VAL A 256 -8.68 23.03 -6.78
CA VAL A 256 -10.12 23.26 -7.01
C VAL A 256 -10.58 22.63 -8.34
N ARG A 257 -11.75 22.00 -8.32
CA ARG A 257 -12.30 21.31 -9.50
C ARG A 257 -13.73 21.72 -9.78
N TRP A 258 -14.05 21.86 -11.07
CA TRP A 258 -15.38 22.29 -11.51
C TRP A 258 -16.47 21.26 -11.17
N ASP A 259 -16.15 19.96 -11.23
CA ASP A 259 -17.09 18.87 -10.96
C ASP A 259 -17.59 18.86 -9.50
N GLU A 260 -16.84 19.44 -8.57
CA GLU A 260 -17.21 19.53 -7.16
C GLU A 260 -18.15 20.70 -6.86
N VAL A 261 -18.07 21.80 -7.63
CA VAL A 261 -18.79 23.07 -7.37
C VAL A 261 -19.91 23.36 -8.37
N GLN A 262 -20.12 22.48 -9.34
CA GLN A 262 -21.06 22.71 -10.45
C GLN A 262 -22.51 22.86 -9.99
N GLU A 263 -22.92 22.17 -8.93
CA GLU A 263 -24.29 22.21 -8.39
C GLU A 263 -24.55 23.49 -7.58
N GLU A 264 -23.59 23.87 -6.73
CA GLU A 264 -23.72 25.02 -5.83
C GLU A 264 -23.57 26.35 -6.56
N ARG A 265 -22.85 26.38 -7.71
CA ARG A 265 -22.56 27.59 -8.49
C ARG A 265 -21.84 28.68 -7.69
N GLU A 266 -21.23 28.29 -6.59
CA GLU A 266 -20.51 29.13 -5.66
C GLU A 266 -19.24 28.40 -5.21
N LEU A 267 -18.17 29.14 -4.95
CA LEU A 267 -16.94 28.60 -4.38
C LEU A 267 -16.39 29.63 -3.39
N MET A 268 -16.18 29.20 -2.14
CA MET A 268 -15.67 30.06 -1.05
C MET A 268 -16.50 31.34 -0.83
N GLY A 269 -17.83 31.25 -0.97
CA GLY A 269 -18.71 32.41 -0.77
C GLY A 269 -18.84 33.32 -2.01
N LEU A 270 -18.24 32.95 -3.15
CA LEU A 270 -18.20 33.78 -4.36
C LEU A 270 -18.94 33.11 -5.53
N PRO A 271 -19.72 33.87 -6.32
CA PRO A 271 -20.46 33.35 -7.46
C PRO A 271 -19.52 32.87 -8.57
N ILE A 272 -19.86 31.74 -9.20
CA ILE A 272 -19.16 31.23 -10.36
C ILE A 272 -19.88 31.67 -11.64
N LEU A 273 -19.27 32.61 -12.39
CA LEU A 273 -19.81 33.11 -13.66
C LEU A 273 -19.92 31.99 -14.70
N GLY A 274 -19.01 31.02 -14.65
CA GLY A 274 -19.08 29.86 -15.51
C GLY A 274 -17.71 29.27 -15.81
N VAL A 275 -17.63 28.70 -17.00
CA VAL A 275 -16.58 27.77 -17.38
C VAL A 275 -16.10 28.04 -18.79
N LEU A 276 -14.79 28.09 -18.96
CA LEU A 276 -14.14 28.19 -20.25
C LEU A 276 -13.48 26.86 -20.63
N PRO A 277 -13.68 26.41 -21.87
CA PRO A 277 -13.26 25.10 -22.31
C PRO A 277 -11.74 25.01 -22.48
N ARG A 278 -11.21 23.80 -22.33
CA ARG A 278 -9.82 23.51 -22.71
C ARG A 278 -9.68 23.44 -24.22
N VAL A 279 -9.18 24.53 -24.81
CA VAL A 279 -8.91 24.62 -26.24
C VAL A 279 -7.47 24.23 -26.52
N ARG A 280 -7.25 23.40 -27.55
CA ARG A 280 -5.90 23.09 -28.06
C ARG A 280 -5.47 24.24 -28.97
N VAL A 281 -4.75 25.19 -28.40
CA VAL A 281 -4.10 26.25 -29.18
C VAL A 281 -2.95 25.62 -29.97
N GLY A 282 -2.90 25.84 -31.29
CA GLY A 282 -1.80 25.40 -32.15
C GLY A 282 -0.49 26.15 -31.84
N ARG A 283 0.51 26.04 -32.72
CA ARG A 283 1.84 26.69 -32.53
C ARG A 283 1.80 28.23 -32.48
N SER A 284 0.67 28.88 -32.77
CA SER A 284 0.49 30.35 -32.66
C SER A 284 -0.82 30.69 -31.93
N PRO A 285 -0.81 31.49 -30.85
CA PRO A 285 -1.98 31.86 -30.05
C PRO A 285 -2.86 32.96 -30.68
N LEU A 286 -2.96 32.99 -32.01
CA LEU A 286 -3.74 34.02 -32.70
C LEU A 286 -5.25 33.82 -32.49
N ALA A 287 -5.91 34.84 -31.95
CA ALA A 287 -7.32 34.86 -31.58
C ALA A 287 -8.24 34.50 -32.75
N HIS A 288 -7.97 35.03 -33.96
CA HIS A 288 -8.74 34.71 -35.16
C HIS A 288 -8.54 33.27 -35.68
N ARG A 289 -7.46 32.59 -35.27
CA ARG A 289 -7.17 31.19 -35.66
C ARG A 289 -7.70 30.18 -34.66
N LEU A 290 -8.26 30.62 -33.54
CA LEU A 290 -8.90 29.74 -32.57
C LEU A 290 -10.14 29.13 -33.22
N ARG A 291 -10.01 27.88 -33.65
CA ARG A 291 -11.14 27.08 -34.12
C ARG A 291 -11.82 26.44 -32.93
N PHE A 292 -12.81 27.14 -32.39
CA PHE A 292 -13.67 26.60 -31.34
C PHE A 292 -14.67 25.59 -31.94
N ARG A 293 -14.88 24.49 -31.23
CA ARG A 293 -16.00 23.58 -31.51
C ARG A 293 -17.31 24.21 -31.04
N MET A 294 -18.45 23.73 -31.55
CA MET A 294 -19.78 24.26 -31.15
C MET A 294 -20.00 24.24 -29.63
N ALA A 295 -19.67 23.13 -28.97
CA ALA A 295 -19.75 23.02 -27.51
C ALA A 295 -18.82 24.01 -26.76
N GLU A 296 -17.66 24.35 -27.35
CA GLU A 296 -16.72 25.31 -26.76
C GLU A 296 -17.25 26.73 -26.89
N VAL A 297 -17.84 27.07 -28.04
CA VAL A 297 -18.52 28.36 -28.26
C VAL A 297 -19.69 28.53 -27.29
N GLU A 298 -20.48 27.48 -27.07
CA GLU A 298 -21.63 27.55 -26.16
C GLU A 298 -21.22 27.75 -24.70
N ALA A 299 -20.12 27.13 -24.26
CA ALA A 299 -19.54 27.39 -22.94
C ALA A 299 -19.10 28.86 -22.78
N ILE A 300 -18.44 29.42 -23.79
CA ILE A 300 -18.03 30.84 -23.80
C ILE A 300 -19.27 31.76 -23.80
N ARG A 301 -20.32 31.42 -24.55
CA ARG A 301 -21.58 32.18 -24.56
C ARG A 301 -22.30 32.12 -23.21
N SER A 302 -22.32 30.96 -22.57
CA SER A 302 -22.88 30.81 -21.23
C SER A 302 -22.13 31.68 -20.21
N ALA A 303 -20.79 31.64 -20.20
CA ALA A 303 -19.98 32.49 -19.35
C ALA A 303 -20.21 33.98 -19.62
N ARG A 304 -20.34 34.38 -20.90
CA ARG A 304 -20.70 35.75 -21.29
C ARG A 304 -22.07 36.16 -20.75
N THR A 305 -23.09 35.31 -20.85
CA THR A 305 -24.44 35.62 -20.35
C THR A 305 -24.42 35.83 -18.84
N SER A 306 -23.77 34.95 -18.07
CA SER A 306 -23.62 35.14 -16.62
C SER A 306 -22.88 36.42 -16.26
N PHE A 307 -21.80 36.73 -16.99
CA PHE A 307 -21.07 37.99 -16.81
C PHE A 307 -21.97 39.20 -17.07
N LEU A 308 -22.79 39.18 -18.12
CA LEU A 308 -23.76 40.25 -18.40
C LEU A 308 -24.82 40.39 -17.31
N LEU A 309 -25.29 39.28 -16.74
CA LEU A 309 -26.24 39.29 -15.62
C LEU A 309 -25.61 39.88 -14.35
N SER A 310 -24.32 39.60 -14.11
CA SER A 310 -23.57 40.15 -12.98
C SER A 310 -23.43 41.68 -13.06
N ILE A 311 -23.00 42.20 -14.22
CA ILE A 311 -22.82 43.65 -14.40
C ILE A 311 -24.17 44.38 -14.56
N GLY A 312 -25.22 43.65 -14.97
CA GLY A 312 -26.57 44.20 -15.20
C GLY A 312 -26.56 45.36 -16.20
N GLU A 313 -27.19 46.47 -15.82
CA GLU A 313 -27.25 47.71 -16.59
C GLU A 313 -26.05 48.65 -16.32
N ARG A 314 -25.08 48.24 -15.48
CA ARG A 314 -23.92 49.09 -15.17
C ARG A 314 -22.98 49.12 -16.36
N ARG A 315 -23.06 50.21 -17.13
CA ARG A 315 -22.18 50.47 -18.28
C ARG A 315 -21.85 51.96 -18.34
N PRO A 316 -20.59 52.33 -18.58
CA PRO A 316 -19.43 51.46 -18.80
C PRO A 316 -18.96 50.75 -17.52
N VAL A 317 -18.36 49.56 -17.65
CA VAL A 317 -17.81 48.79 -16.52
C VAL A 317 -16.34 48.40 -16.78
N VAL A 318 -15.49 48.55 -15.76
CA VAL A 318 -14.09 48.14 -15.79
C VAL A 318 -13.92 46.88 -14.95
N VAL A 319 -13.36 45.84 -15.56
CA VAL A 319 -13.22 44.52 -14.94
C VAL A 319 -11.75 44.10 -14.96
N LEU A 320 -11.22 43.80 -13.78
CA LEU A 320 -9.91 43.18 -13.64
C LEU A 320 -10.05 41.66 -13.74
N VAL A 321 -9.24 41.03 -14.59
CA VAL A 321 -9.14 39.57 -14.67
C VAL A 321 -7.80 39.13 -14.09
N THR A 322 -7.85 38.42 -12.96
CA THR A 322 -6.67 37.92 -12.26
C THR A 322 -6.75 36.42 -11.97
N SER A 323 -5.72 35.85 -11.34
CA SER A 323 -5.69 34.45 -10.95
C SER A 323 -4.70 34.19 -9.82
N PRO A 324 -4.92 33.15 -9.00
CA PRO A 324 -4.01 32.79 -7.93
C PRO A 324 -2.64 32.32 -8.45
N ALA A 325 -2.61 31.59 -9.57
CA ALA A 325 -1.39 30.97 -10.09
C ALA A 325 -1.09 31.35 -11.56
N VAL A 326 0.20 31.30 -11.91
CA VAL A 326 0.64 31.49 -13.30
C VAL A 326 0.10 30.34 -14.16
N GLY A 327 -0.43 30.68 -15.34
CA GLY A 327 -0.95 29.67 -16.27
C GLY A 327 -2.40 29.22 -16.01
N ASP A 328 -3.13 29.88 -15.11
CA ASP A 328 -4.58 29.65 -14.93
C ASP A 328 -5.40 30.08 -16.15
N GLY A 329 -4.81 30.94 -17.00
CA GLY A 329 -5.35 31.37 -18.29
C GLY A 329 -6.24 32.61 -18.24
N LYS A 330 -5.83 33.60 -17.44
CA LYS A 330 -6.36 34.97 -17.43
C LYS A 330 -6.46 35.58 -18.83
N THR A 331 -5.35 35.65 -19.56
CA THR A 331 -5.30 36.20 -20.93
C THR A 331 -6.28 35.49 -21.87
N PHE A 332 -6.38 34.16 -21.80
CA PHE A 332 -7.37 33.40 -22.59
C PHE A 332 -8.80 33.76 -22.20
N THR A 333 -9.06 33.99 -20.91
CA THR A 333 -10.37 34.42 -20.39
C THR A 333 -10.71 35.82 -20.89
N VAL A 334 -9.78 36.77 -20.79
CA VAL A 334 -9.91 38.15 -21.31
C VAL A 334 -10.21 38.15 -22.81
N VAL A 335 -9.43 37.40 -23.60
CA VAL A 335 -9.62 37.31 -25.05
C VAL A 335 -10.96 36.66 -25.40
N SER A 336 -11.27 35.52 -24.81
CA SER A 336 -12.49 34.76 -25.14
C SER A 336 -13.75 35.51 -24.74
N LEU A 337 -13.79 36.07 -23.53
CA LEU A 337 -14.91 36.87 -23.06
C LEU A 337 -15.03 38.15 -23.89
N GLY A 338 -13.92 38.83 -24.16
CA GLY A 338 -13.87 40.05 -24.96
C GLY A 338 -14.40 39.87 -26.38
N MET A 339 -13.93 38.84 -27.09
CA MET A 339 -14.43 38.48 -28.42
C MET A 339 -15.92 38.13 -28.40
N SER A 340 -16.36 37.40 -27.39
CA SER A 340 -17.77 36.99 -27.24
C SER A 340 -18.69 38.18 -26.97
N LEU A 341 -18.24 39.15 -26.17
CA LEU A 341 -18.94 40.41 -25.88
C LEU A 341 -18.99 41.31 -27.12
N ALA A 342 -17.87 41.47 -27.82
CA ALA A 342 -17.78 42.28 -29.05
C ALA A 342 -18.65 41.71 -30.19
N ALA A 343 -18.75 40.38 -30.29
CA ALA A 343 -19.65 39.71 -31.23
C ALA A 343 -21.15 39.97 -30.95
N MET A 344 -21.53 40.43 -29.75
CA MET A 344 -22.89 40.94 -29.47
C MET A 344 -23.08 42.42 -29.81
N GLY A 345 -22.08 43.07 -30.40
CA GLY A 345 -22.12 44.48 -30.76
C GLY A 345 -21.68 45.44 -29.65
N MET A 346 -21.22 44.95 -28.49
CA MET A 346 -20.69 45.82 -27.44
C MET A 346 -19.31 46.35 -27.80
N ARG A 347 -19.02 47.58 -27.41
CA ARG A 347 -17.70 48.18 -27.54
C ARG A 347 -16.83 47.68 -26.39
N VAL A 348 -15.84 46.85 -26.71
CA VAL A 348 -14.98 46.21 -25.71
C VAL A 348 -13.55 46.73 -25.87
N MET A 349 -12.95 47.15 -24.76
CA MET A 349 -11.53 47.50 -24.69
C MET A 349 -10.80 46.42 -23.90
N LEU A 350 -9.84 45.75 -24.52
CA LEU A 350 -8.91 44.85 -23.82
C LEU A 350 -7.65 45.63 -23.46
N VAL A 351 -7.26 45.58 -22.20
CA VAL A 351 -6.06 46.26 -21.69
C VAL A 351 -5.09 45.21 -21.18
N ASP A 352 -3.88 45.20 -21.72
CA ASP A 352 -2.79 44.37 -21.19
C ASP A 352 -2.15 45.07 -19.99
N GLY A 353 -2.68 44.80 -18.79
CA GLY A 353 -2.17 45.31 -17.52
C GLY A 353 -0.97 44.53 -16.99
N ASN A 354 -0.55 43.46 -17.66
CA ASN A 354 0.63 42.69 -17.28
C ASN A 354 1.91 43.32 -17.86
N LEU A 355 2.31 44.45 -17.30
CA LEU A 355 3.52 45.18 -17.70
C LEU A 355 4.82 44.37 -17.52
N ARG A 356 4.81 43.30 -16.70
CA ARG A 356 5.96 42.42 -16.47
C ARG A 356 6.18 41.42 -17.59
N ASN A 357 5.11 40.77 -18.04
CA ASN A 357 5.16 39.75 -19.07
C ASN A 357 3.95 39.89 -20.00
N PRO A 358 3.94 40.93 -20.86
CA PRO A 358 2.80 41.26 -21.69
C PRO A 358 2.60 40.20 -22.77
N GLY A 359 1.36 39.76 -22.94
CA GLY A 359 1.04 38.64 -23.84
C GLY A 359 -0.13 38.91 -24.76
N LEU A 360 -0.96 39.92 -24.49
CA LEU A 360 -2.23 40.12 -25.19
C LEU A 360 -2.03 40.54 -26.65
N HIS A 361 -0.97 41.31 -26.93
CA HIS A 361 -0.59 41.73 -28.28
C HIS A 361 -0.26 40.55 -29.20
N GLU A 362 0.31 39.47 -28.67
CA GLU A 362 0.59 38.24 -29.43
C GLU A 362 -0.69 37.53 -29.88
N TRP A 363 -1.78 37.65 -29.13
CA TRP A 363 -3.07 37.06 -29.51
C TRP A 363 -3.71 37.76 -30.71
N PHE A 364 -3.39 39.04 -30.94
CA PHE A 364 -3.99 39.83 -32.01
C PHE A 364 -3.01 40.20 -33.14
N ASP A 365 -1.79 39.66 -33.12
CA ASP A 365 -0.71 39.99 -34.07
C ASP A 365 -0.43 41.50 -34.16
N GLN A 366 -0.45 42.18 -33.00
CA GLN A 366 -0.25 43.62 -32.90
C GLN A 366 1.14 43.96 -32.33
N PRO A 367 1.77 45.06 -32.76
CA PRO A 367 3.06 45.48 -32.22
C PRO A 367 2.93 46.03 -30.79
N ASN A 368 3.81 45.61 -29.89
CA ASN A 368 3.86 46.06 -28.49
C ASN A 368 4.94 47.15 -28.25
N VAL A 369 4.91 48.21 -29.07
CA VAL A 369 5.95 49.27 -29.03
C VAL A 369 5.54 50.47 -28.18
N ARG A 370 4.23 50.77 -28.14
CA ARG A 370 3.60 51.80 -27.32
C ARG A 370 2.25 51.30 -26.84
N GLY A 371 1.94 51.54 -25.57
CA GLY A 371 0.75 51.03 -24.92
C GLY A 371 0.53 51.64 -23.54
N LEU A 372 0.02 50.83 -22.60
CA LEU A 372 -0.32 51.23 -21.24
C LEU A 372 0.84 51.90 -20.50
N ALA A 373 2.05 51.35 -20.60
CA ALA A 373 3.24 51.86 -19.92
C ALA A 373 3.58 53.30 -20.35
N GLU A 374 3.54 53.61 -21.66
CA GLU A 374 3.83 54.94 -22.18
C GLU A 374 2.74 55.96 -21.83
N LEU A 375 1.46 55.54 -21.83
CA LEU A 375 0.34 56.38 -21.39
C LEU A 375 0.46 56.73 -19.90
N LEU A 376 0.72 55.76 -19.04
CA LEU A 376 0.87 55.98 -17.60
C LEU A 376 2.14 56.79 -17.28
N SER A 377 3.22 56.62 -18.04
CA SER A 377 4.45 57.41 -17.86
C SER A 377 4.29 58.88 -18.28
N GLY A 378 3.22 59.25 -19.00
CA GLY A 378 2.94 60.62 -19.43
C GLY A 378 3.78 61.06 -20.62
N ALA A 379 4.33 60.11 -21.37
CA ALA A 379 5.02 60.37 -22.64
C ALA A 379 4.04 60.79 -23.76
N SER A 380 2.75 60.54 -23.57
CA SER A 380 1.65 60.94 -24.45
C SER A 380 0.59 61.69 -23.63
N GLN A 381 0.26 62.94 -24.01
CA GLN A 381 -0.94 63.60 -23.49
C GLN A 381 -2.17 62.85 -24.02
N VAL A 382 -3.27 62.78 -23.25
CA VAL A 382 -4.55 62.20 -23.70
C VAL A 382 -4.91 62.85 -25.05
N PRO A 383 -4.90 62.08 -26.16
CA PRO A 383 -4.93 62.69 -27.48
C PRO A 383 -6.25 63.40 -27.76
N ALA A 384 -6.19 64.49 -28.52
CA ALA A 384 -7.36 65.26 -28.95
C ALA A 384 -8.28 64.48 -29.93
N SER A 385 -7.78 63.37 -30.49
CA SER A 385 -8.53 62.43 -31.33
C SER A 385 -8.56 61.04 -30.71
N TRP A 386 -9.73 60.39 -30.75
CA TRP A 386 -9.93 59.02 -30.28
C TRP A 386 -10.21 58.08 -31.46
N PRO A 387 -9.64 56.85 -31.50
CA PRO A 387 -8.77 56.25 -30.49
C PRO A 387 -7.32 56.82 -30.49
N PRO A 388 -6.60 56.77 -29.33
CA PRO A 388 -5.17 57.07 -29.24
C PRO A 388 -4.36 56.22 -30.21
N VAL A 389 -3.17 56.69 -30.60
CA VAL A 389 -2.24 55.89 -31.43
C VAL A 389 -1.83 54.58 -30.73
N GLU A 390 -1.86 54.59 -29.40
CA GLU A 390 -1.59 53.46 -28.52
C GLU A 390 -2.71 52.40 -28.52
N VAL A 391 -3.95 52.79 -28.83
CA VAL A 391 -5.10 51.87 -28.91
C VAL A 391 -5.21 51.32 -30.32
N ARG A 392 -5.21 49.99 -30.44
CA ARG A 392 -5.23 49.27 -31.71
C ARG A 392 -6.60 48.65 -31.96
N PRO A 393 -7.27 48.91 -33.10
CA PRO A 393 -8.42 48.11 -33.49
C PRO A 393 -7.94 46.67 -33.78
N THR A 394 -8.75 45.68 -33.39
CA THR A 394 -8.49 44.28 -33.73
C THR A 394 -9.25 43.89 -35.01
N GLU A 395 -9.03 42.69 -35.52
CA GLU A 395 -9.81 42.13 -36.64
C GLU A 395 -11.28 41.86 -36.25
N VAL A 396 -11.60 41.86 -34.96
CA VAL A 396 -12.96 41.67 -34.45
C VAL A 396 -13.63 43.04 -34.30
N ASN A 397 -14.77 43.21 -34.98
CA ASN A 397 -15.55 44.45 -34.89
C ASN A 397 -15.92 44.77 -33.43
N ASN A 398 -15.86 46.06 -33.07
CA ASN A 398 -16.11 46.57 -31.73
C ASN A 398 -15.14 46.08 -30.64
N LEU A 399 -14.02 45.45 -31.01
CA LEU A 399 -12.98 45.02 -30.07
C LEU A 399 -11.69 45.81 -30.30
N TYR A 400 -11.25 46.51 -29.27
CA TYR A 400 -10.04 47.33 -29.26
C TYR A 400 -9.02 46.76 -28.27
N LEU A 401 -7.75 46.93 -28.56
CA LEU A 401 -6.62 46.48 -27.75
C LEU A 401 -5.76 47.68 -27.34
N LEU A 402 -5.58 47.87 -26.04
CA LEU A 402 -4.50 48.65 -25.48
C LEU A 402 -3.40 47.68 -25.02
N PRO A 403 -2.32 47.48 -25.81
CA PRO A 403 -1.22 46.62 -25.42
C PRO A 403 -0.46 47.22 -24.23
N ALA A 404 0.41 46.45 -23.59
CA ALA A 404 1.11 46.90 -22.39
C ALA A 404 2.14 48.01 -22.68
N GLY A 405 2.69 48.02 -23.89
CA GLY A 405 3.85 48.83 -24.24
C GLY A 405 5.17 48.12 -23.89
N ARG A 406 6.26 48.87 -23.93
CA ARG A 406 7.57 48.33 -23.54
C ARG A 406 7.58 48.05 -22.03
N PRO A 407 8.01 46.87 -21.57
CA PRO A 407 8.12 46.58 -20.15
C PRO A 407 8.97 47.66 -19.45
N PRO A 408 8.40 48.42 -18.50
CA PRO A 408 9.15 49.46 -17.79
C PRO A 408 10.14 48.83 -16.80
N ALA A 409 11.13 49.62 -16.36
CA ALA A 409 12.12 49.17 -15.37
C ALA A 409 11.47 48.79 -14.02
N ASP A 410 10.45 49.55 -13.60
CA ASP A 410 9.61 49.23 -12.45
C ASP A 410 8.11 49.36 -12.80
N PRO A 411 7.45 48.24 -13.13
CA PRO A 411 6.01 48.17 -13.37
C PRO A 411 5.16 48.73 -12.23
N THR A 412 5.58 48.52 -10.98
CA THR A 412 4.82 48.89 -9.79
C THR A 412 4.74 50.40 -9.67
N ALA A 413 5.87 51.10 -9.87
CA ALA A 413 5.94 52.55 -9.81
C ALA A 413 5.10 53.21 -10.92
N VAL A 414 5.03 52.60 -12.11
CA VAL A 414 4.19 53.09 -13.21
C VAL A 414 2.71 52.97 -12.87
N LEU A 415 2.28 51.89 -12.21
CA LEU A 415 0.89 51.71 -11.78
C LEU A 415 0.51 52.57 -10.57
N ALA A 416 1.44 52.77 -9.64
CA ALA A 416 1.20 53.53 -8.39
C ALA A 416 1.23 55.06 -8.56
N ASN A 417 1.48 55.58 -9.76
CA ASN A 417 1.67 57.02 -9.98
C ASN A 417 0.37 57.85 -10.01
N GLY A 418 -0.79 57.24 -9.71
CA GLY A 418 -2.10 57.90 -9.63
C GLY A 418 -2.75 58.23 -10.97
N ARG A 419 -2.17 57.81 -12.11
CA ARG A 419 -2.74 58.08 -13.45
C ARG A 419 -3.67 57.00 -13.98
N VAL A 420 -3.74 55.85 -13.32
CA VAL A 420 -4.60 54.72 -13.71
C VAL A 420 -6.07 55.15 -13.73
N ASP A 421 -6.56 55.82 -12.69
CA ASP A 421 -7.96 56.26 -12.59
C ASP A 421 -8.34 57.18 -13.77
N GLY A 422 -7.51 58.19 -14.05
CA GLY A 422 -7.76 59.13 -15.16
C GLY A 422 -7.75 58.45 -16.53
N LEU A 423 -6.89 57.46 -16.73
CA LEU A 423 -6.87 56.66 -17.95
C LEU A 423 -8.12 55.80 -18.08
N LEU A 424 -8.52 55.10 -17.01
CA LEU A 424 -9.71 54.24 -17.02
C LEU A 424 -10.99 55.05 -17.24
N GLU A 425 -11.11 56.23 -16.63
CA GLU A 425 -12.22 57.17 -16.88
C GLU A 425 -12.27 57.67 -18.32
N THR A 426 -11.11 57.74 -18.98
CA THR A 426 -11.06 58.04 -20.42
C THR A 426 -11.52 56.83 -21.25
N LEU A 427 -11.02 55.62 -20.96
CA LEU A 427 -11.40 54.39 -21.67
C LEU A 427 -12.91 54.11 -21.56
N LYS A 428 -13.50 54.35 -20.37
CA LYS A 428 -14.93 54.20 -20.09
C LYS A 428 -15.84 54.99 -21.06
N ARG A 429 -15.38 56.12 -21.61
CA ARG A 429 -16.19 56.92 -22.56
C ARG A 429 -16.38 56.23 -23.92
N TYR A 430 -15.51 55.29 -24.25
CA TYR A 430 -15.42 54.71 -25.59
C TYR A 430 -15.65 53.20 -25.63
N ALA A 431 -15.76 52.56 -24.47
CA ALA A 431 -16.06 51.16 -24.33
C ALA A 431 -17.20 50.96 -23.35
N ASP A 432 -18.10 50.03 -23.64
CA ASP A 432 -19.14 49.59 -22.71
C ASP A 432 -18.54 48.67 -21.65
N VAL A 433 -17.48 47.93 -22.00
CA VAL A 433 -16.73 47.04 -21.11
C VAL A 433 -15.23 47.22 -21.33
N VAL A 434 -14.48 47.45 -20.25
CA VAL A 434 -13.01 47.46 -20.25
C VAL A 434 -12.52 46.22 -19.49
N LEU A 435 -11.88 45.28 -20.18
CA LEU A 435 -11.30 44.07 -19.58
C LEU A 435 -9.79 44.24 -19.42
N ILE A 436 -9.30 44.18 -18.18
CA ILE A 436 -7.89 44.34 -17.87
C ILE A 436 -7.28 42.98 -17.55
N ASP A 437 -6.32 42.52 -18.36
CA ASP A 437 -5.50 41.36 -18.03
C ASP A 437 -4.45 41.77 -16.99
N SER A 438 -4.24 40.95 -15.96
CA SER A 438 -3.28 41.24 -14.89
C SER A 438 -2.17 40.19 -14.80
N PRO A 439 -1.03 40.49 -14.15
CA PRO A 439 -0.10 39.44 -13.76
C PRO A 439 -0.79 38.42 -12.83
N ALA A 440 -0.27 37.19 -12.78
CA ALA A 440 -0.76 36.17 -11.86
C ALA A 440 -0.23 36.44 -10.45
N SER A 441 -1.01 36.08 -9.42
CA SER A 441 -0.70 36.18 -7.98
C SER A 441 -1.24 37.43 -7.29
N ALA A 442 -1.97 37.19 -6.19
CA ALA A 442 -2.33 38.17 -5.16
C ALA A 442 -1.12 38.82 -4.49
N SER A 443 0.04 38.14 -4.51
CA SER A 443 1.25 38.59 -3.84
C SER A 443 2.05 39.63 -4.63
N LEU A 444 1.72 39.85 -5.91
CA LEU A 444 2.34 40.91 -6.69
C LEU A 444 1.60 42.24 -6.45
N PRO A 445 2.32 43.31 -6.06
CA PRO A 445 1.72 44.62 -5.80
C PRO A 445 0.88 45.15 -6.97
N ASP A 446 1.27 44.85 -8.20
CA ASP A 446 0.65 45.33 -9.43
C ASP A 446 -0.86 45.02 -9.53
N ALA A 447 -1.27 43.78 -9.22
CA ALA A 447 -2.69 43.39 -9.29
C ALA A 447 -3.51 44.03 -8.18
N VAL A 448 -2.92 44.18 -6.99
CA VAL A 448 -3.54 44.85 -5.83
C VAL A 448 -3.79 46.33 -6.12
N LEU A 449 -2.84 47.01 -6.77
CA LEU A 449 -2.99 48.42 -7.17
C LEU A 449 -4.11 48.60 -8.20
N LEU A 450 -4.22 47.70 -9.18
CA LEU A 450 -5.29 47.78 -10.18
C LEU A 450 -6.67 47.49 -9.59
N VAL A 451 -6.77 46.63 -8.57
CA VAL A 451 -8.05 46.32 -7.90
C VAL A 451 -8.74 47.56 -7.36
N GLU A 452 -8.00 48.57 -6.89
CA GLU A 452 -8.58 49.80 -6.31
C GLU A 452 -9.29 50.67 -7.36
N SER A 453 -8.93 50.56 -8.64
CA SER A 453 -9.45 51.40 -9.74
C SER A 453 -10.50 50.72 -10.63
N VAL A 454 -10.81 49.44 -10.42
CA VAL A 454 -11.82 48.70 -11.22
C VAL A 454 -13.18 48.60 -10.53
N ASP A 455 -14.23 48.29 -11.28
CA ASP A 455 -15.59 48.11 -10.76
C ASP A 455 -15.82 46.67 -10.27
N ASN A 456 -15.34 45.67 -11.03
CA ASN A 456 -15.49 44.25 -10.71
C ASN A 456 -14.16 43.49 -10.85
N VAL A 457 -14.04 42.37 -10.13
CA VAL A 457 -12.88 41.48 -10.22
C VAL A 457 -13.33 40.06 -10.56
N VAL A 458 -12.76 39.52 -11.64
CA VAL A 458 -12.94 38.13 -12.05
C VAL A 458 -11.67 37.34 -11.77
N VAL A 459 -11.78 36.34 -10.91
CA VAL A 459 -10.71 35.42 -10.54
C VAL A 459 -10.81 34.16 -11.40
N VAL A 460 -9.73 33.86 -12.12
CA VAL A 460 -9.65 32.69 -13.00
C VAL A 460 -8.99 31.53 -12.27
N CYS A 461 -9.68 30.40 -12.19
CA CYS A 461 -9.18 29.14 -11.64
C CYS A 461 -9.04 28.10 -12.75
N ARG A 462 -7.93 27.37 -12.79
CA ARG A 462 -7.75 26.25 -13.70
C ARG A 462 -8.27 24.96 -13.08
N ASP A 463 -9.19 24.31 -13.79
CA ASP A 463 -9.81 23.04 -13.38
C ASP A 463 -8.76 21.97 -13.02
N GLY A 464 -8.76 21.53 -11.76
CA GLY A 464 -7.86 20.50 -11.23
C GLY A 464 -6.39 20.91 -11.17
N HIS A 465 -6.09 22.20 -11.10
CA HIS A 465 -4.71 22.69 -10.98
C HIS A 465 -4.52 23.87 -10.02
N THR A 466 -5.48 24.79 -9.91
CA THR A 466 -5.33 25.94 -9.01
C THR A 466 -5.50 25.48 -7.56
N PRO A 467 -4.51 25.67 -6.67
CA PRO A 467 -4.65 25.28 -5.27
C PRO A 467 -5.69 26.13 -4.53
N ALA A 468 -6.55 25.50 -3.72
CA ALA A 468 -7.61 26.15 -2.98
C ALA A 468 -7.06 27.14 -1.96
N HIS A 469 -5.99 26.79 -1.24
CA HIS A 469 -5.37 27.73 -0.30
C HIS A 469 -4.87 29.04 -0.96
N LEU A 470 -4.34 28.98 -2.19
CA LEU A 470 -3.92 30.20 -2.91
C LEU A 470 -5.12 31.03 -3.37
N LEU A 471 -6.19 30.36 -3.79
CA LEU A 471 -7.45 31.04 -4.12
C LEU A 471 -8.01 31.76 -2.88
N GLN A 472 -8.06 31.08 -1.74
CA GLN A 472 -8.53 31.65 -0.49
C GLN A 472 -7.69 32.87 -0.08
N GLN A 473 -6.36 32.78 -0.14
CA GLN A 473 -5.48 33.92 0.15
C GLN A 473 -5.73 35.13 -0.76
N LEU A 474 -5.96 34.91 -2.05
CA LEU A 474 -6.29 35.98 -3.00
C LEU A 474 -7.64 36.63 -2.66
N ILE A 475 -8.66 35.82 -2.35
CA ILE A 475 -9.99 36.30 -1.96
C ILE A 475 -9.89 37.14 -0.68
N GLU A 476 -9.23 36.63 0.35
CA GLU A 476 -9.04 37.34 1.62
C GLU A 476 -8.31 38.67 1.42
N LEU A 477 -7.25 38.68 0.61
CA LEU A 477 -6.46 39.89 0.33
C LEU A 477 -7.27 40.97 -0.41
N PHE A 478 -8.11 40.57 -1.38
CA PHE A 478 -8.97 41.52 -2.10
C PHE A 478 -10.19 41.96 -1.30
N GLN A 479 -10.83 41.06 -0.53
CA GLN A 479 -11.94 41.43 0.35
C GLN A 479 -11.47 42.39 1.47
N ALA A 480 -10.26 42.20 2.00
CA ALA A 480 -9.69 43.10 2.99
C ALA A 480 -9.41 44.51 2.44
N ARG A 481 -9.06 44.63 1.15
CA ARG A 481 -8.75 45.90 0.48
C ARG A 481 -10.00 46.60 -0.06
N THR A 482 -10.89 45.84 -0.69
CA THR A 482 -12.06 46.34 -1.42
C THR A 482 -13.31 45.49 -1.12
N PRO A 483 -13.87 45.55 0.11
CA PRO A 483 -14.96 44.67 0.54
C PRO A 483 -16.27 44.90 -0.23
N GLN A 484 -16.44 46.07 -0.85
CA GLN A 484 -17.66 46.42 -1.59
C GLN A 484 -17.62 46.00 -3.06
N LYS A 485 -16.47 45.57 -3.59
CA LYS A 485 -16.33 45.22 -5.00
C LYS A 485 -16.78 43.78 -5.24
N PRO A 486 -17.59 43.50 -6.28
CA PRO A 486 -17.93 42.13 -6.64
C PRO A 486 -16.68 41.34 -7.02
N LEU A 487 -16.48 40.21 -6.34
CA LEU A 487 -15.49 39.19 -6.70
C LEU A 487 -16.22 37.97 -7.24
N GLU A 488 -15.78 37.47 -8.39
CA GLU A 488 -16.45 36.39 -9.09
C GLU A 488 -15.45 35.41 -9.67
N ILE A 489 -15.84 34.15 -9.82
CA ILE A 489 -14.94 33.09 -10.24
C ILE A 489 -15.29 32.59 -11.65
N ILE A 490 -14.28 32.37 -12.48
CA ILE A 490 -14.39 31.63 -13.74
C ILE A 490 -13.43 30.44 -13.70
N PHE A 491 -13.95 29.24 -13.98
CA PHE A 491 -13.10 28.08 -14.22
C PHE A 491 -12.62 28.05 -15.66
N ASN A 492 -11.36 27.78 -15.88
CA ASN A 492 -10.75 27.69 -17.19
C ASN A 492 -10.12 26.31 -17.43
N ARG A 493 -9.98 25.95 -18.71
CA ARG A 493 -9.49 24.66 -19.19
C ARG A 493 -10.31 23.47 -18.69
N VAL A 494 -11.62 23.67 -18.52
CA VAL A 494 -12.57 22.59 -18.23
C VAL A 494 -12.69 21.71 -19.47
N LYS A 495 -12.60 20.38 -19.29
CA LYS A 495 -12.76 19.44 -20.42
C LYS A 495 -14.20 19.50 -20.95
N VAL A 496 -14.37 19.61 -22.28
CA VAL A 496 -15.70 19.69 -22.93
C VAL A 496 -16.64 18.54 -22.54
N ASN A 497 -16.13 17.32 -22.34
CA ASN A 497 -16.96 16.20 -21.87
C ASN A 497 -17.56 16.40 -20.46
N ARG A 498 -16.95 17.28 -19.65
CA ARG A 498 -17.46 17.69 -18.32
C ARG A 498 -18.43 18.88 -18.40
N LEU A 499 -18.53 19.55 -19.55
CA LEU A 499 -19.41 20.69 -19.80
C LEU A 499 -20.83 20.28 -20.24
N LEU A 500 -20.97 19.04 -20.73
CA LEU A 500 -22.21 18.53 -21.34
C LEU A 500 -23.19 18.00 -20.28
N LEU A 501 -23.99 18.91 -19.70
CA LEU A 501 -25.30 18.56 -19.12
C LEU A 501 -26.47 18.77 -20.11
N TYR A 502 -26.22 19.50 -21.21
CA TYR A 502 -27.10 19.55 -22.38
C TYR A 502 -26.27 19.30 -23.64
N PRO A 503 -26.58 18.28 -24.45
CA PRO A 503 -26.00 18.18 -25.78
C PRO A 503 -26.43 19.40 -26.60
N ALA A 504 -25.50 19.98 -27.36
CA ALA A 504 -25.87 20.99 -28.35
C ALA A 504 -26.83 20.34 -29.37
N PRO A 505 -27.82 21.07 -29.92
CA PRO A 505 -28.83 20.51 -30.84
C PRO A 505 -28.29 19.80 -32.10
N GLY A 506 -26.98 19.83 -32.36
CA GLY A 506 -26.34 19.11 -33.47
C GLY A 506 -25.57 17.83 -33.10
N ASP A 507 -25.21 17.63 -31.82
CA ASP A 507 -24.42 16.45 -31.40
C ASP A 507 -25.29 15.17 -31.37
N LEU A 508 -26.62 15.33 -31.26
CA LEU A 508 -27.57 14.22 -31.33
C LEU A 508 -27.83 13.76 -32.78
N GLU A 509 -27.64 14.63 -33.78
CA GLU A 509 -27.96 14.29 -35.18
C GLU A 509 -26.91 13.37 -35.83
N GLU A 510 -25.64 13.42 -35.40
CA GLU A 510 -24.58 12.53 -35.91
C GLU A 510 -24.64 11.12 -35.28
N GLU A 511 -25.08 10.97 -34.03
CA GLU A 511 -25.24 9.65 -33.39
C GLU A 511 -26.58 8.97 -33.72
N GLN A 512 -27.63 9.73 -34.07
CA GLN A 512 -28.98 9.18 -34.35
C GLN A 512 -29.17 8.64 -35.78
N ARG A 513 -28.24 8.89 -36.72
CA ARG A 513 -28.38 8.46 -38.12
C ARG A 513 -27.77 7.12 -38.48
N ALA A 514 -27.18 6.38 -37.54
CA ALA A 514 -26.52 5.11 -37.86
C ALA A 514 -27.48 3.92 -38.09
N ASP A 515 -28.75 3.95 -37.63
CA ASP A 515 -29.64 2.78 -37.83
C ASP A 515 -31.16 3.06 -37.78
N GLY A 516 -31.60 4.32 -37.91
CA GLY A 516 -33.03 4.66 -38.10
C GLY A 516 -33.97 4.33 -36.93
N ARG A 517 -33.47 4.09 -35.71
CA ARG A 517 -34.28 3.74 -34.54
C ARG A 517 -34.15 4.79 -33.43
N VAL A 518 -35.28 5.22 -32.87
CA VAL A 518 -35.33 6.21 -31.78
C VAL A 518 -34.96 5.54 -30.46
N VAL A 519 -33.88 6.03 -29.84
CA VAL A 519 -33.33 5.49 -28.59
C VAL A 519 -33.42 6.57 -27.51
N LEU A 520 -33.98 6.21 -26.36
CA LEU A 520 -34.26 7.09 -25.23
C LEU A 520 -33.22 6.90 -24.12
N THR A 521 -32.88 7.99 -23.45
CA THR A 521 -32.10 7.96 -22.22
C THR A 521 -32.97 7.56 -21.01
N THR A 522 -32.35 7.20 -19.88
CA THR A 522 -33.07 6.92 -18.63
C THR A 522 -33.84 8.11 -18.07
N ALA A 523 -33.53 9.33 -18.50
CA ALA A 523 -34.23 10.55 -18.09
C ALA A 523 -35.52 10.72 -18.90
N GLU A 524 -35.41 10.63 -20.24
CA GLU A 524 -36.57 10.69 -21.14
C GLU A 524 -37.54 9.53 -20.92
N ALA A 525 -37.02 8.32 -20.68
CA ALA A 525 -37.84 7.17 -20.31
C ALA A 525 -38.54 7.36 -18.93
N ALA A 526 -37.92 8.07 -17.99
CA ALA A 526 -38.52 8.38 -16.70
C ALA A 526 -39.66 9.40 -16.83
N GLU A 527 -39.48 10.41 -17.66
CA GLU A 527 -40.50 11.42 -17.96
C GLU A 527 -41.73 10.78 -18.63
N LEU A 528 -41.51 9.91 -19.62
CA LEU A 528 -42.60 9.18 -20.30
C LEU A 528 -43.34 8.20 -19.38
N LEU A 529 -42.66 7.62 -18.39
CA LEU A 529 -43.26 6.69 -17.42
C LEU A 529 -43.77 7.38 -16.15
N GLY A 530 -43.59 8.70 -15.98
CA GLY A 530 -43.99 9.42 -14.78
C GLY A 530 -43.24 9.00 -13.50
N VAL A 531 -42.02 8.48 -13.61
CA VAL A 531 -41.22 7.98 -12.47
C VAL A 531 -39.86 8.68 -12.37
N ARG A 532 -39.16 8.53 -11.24
CA ARG A 532 -37.79 9.08 -11.09
C ARG A 532 -36.81 8.30 -11.97
N SER A 533 -35.82 8.98 -12.57
CA SER A 533 -34.78 8.37 -13.42
C SER A 533 -33.89 7.37 -12.67
N ALA A 534 -33.85 7.41 -11.33
CA ALA A 534 -33.21 6.38 -10.51
C ALA A 534 -33.95 5.03 -10.58
N THR A 535 -35.29 5.07 -10.66
CA THR A 535 -36.15 3.89 -10.78
C THR A 535 -35.93 3.19 -12.12
N VAL A 536 -35.91 3.96 -13.22
CA VAL A 536 -35.62 3.44 -14.56
C VAL A 536 -34.21 2.83 -14.63
N ARG A 537 -33.19 3.50 -14.08
CA ARG A 537 -31.84 2.94 -13.98
C ARG A 537 -31.79 1.63 -13.18
N ARG A 538 -32.60 1.51 -12.14
CA ARG A 538 -32.72 0.27 -11.35
C ARG A 538 -33.34 -0.85 -12.17
N TRP A 539 -34.38 -0.57 -12.96
CA TRP A 539 -35.00 -1.54 -13.86
C TRP A 539 -34.06 -2.03 -14.97
N CYS A 540 -33.29 -1.14 -15.59
CA CYS A 540 -32.26 -1.52 -16.56
C CYS A 540 -31.19 -2.43 -15.92
N ARG A 541 -30.71 -2.10 -14.70
CA ARG A 541 -29.72 -2.92 -13.97
C ARG A 541 -30.24 -4.30 -13.59
N MET A 542 -31.53 -4.41 -13.26
CA MET A 542 -32.17 -5.68 -12.91
C MET A 542 -32.61 -6.48 -14.15
N GLY A 543 -32.36 -5.97 -15.37
CA GLY A 543 -32.80 -6.59 -16.62
C GLY A 543 -34.32 -6.55 -16.85
N LYS A 544 -35.07 -5.79 -16.06
CA LYS A 544 -36.54 -5.66 -16.19
C LYS A 544 -36.94 -4.80 -17.39
N LEU A 545 -36.15 -3.78 -17.71
CA LEU A 545 -36.33 -2.93 -18.88
C LEU A 545 -35.14 -3.17 -19.83
N PRO A 546 -35.36 -3.72 -21.04
CA PRO A 546 -34.29 -3.96 -22.00
C PRO A 546 -33.59 -2.63 -22.34
N ALA A 547 -32.28 -2.59 -22.13
CA ALA A 547 -31.48 -1.40 -22.40
C ALA A 547 -30.05 -1.80 -22.74
N GLU A 548 -29.48 -1.08 -23.71
CA GLU A 548 -28.08 -1.24 -24.09
C GLU A 548 -27.21 -0.28 -23.28
N ARG A 549 -26.13 -0.78 -22.69
CA ARG A 549 -25.22 0.05 -21.90
C ARG A 549 -24.10 0.59 -22.80
N VAL A 550 -24.23 1.84 -23.22
CA VAL A 550 -23.19 2.54 -23.96
C VAL A 550 -22.40 3.44 -23.01
N ARG A 551 -21.14 3.04 -22.74
CA ARG A 551 -20.26 3.64 -21.71
C ARG A 551 -20.91 3.66 -20.31
N TRP A 552 -21.38 4.82 -19.86
CA TRP A 552 -21.96 5.06 -18.54
C TRP A 552 -23.48 5.31 -18.58
N ARG A 553 -24.09 5.34 -19.78
CA ARG A 553 -25.52 5.55 -19.97
C ARG A 553 -26.23 4.25 -20.36
N TRP A 554 -27.51 4.18 -20.04
CA TRP A 554 -28.42 3.16 -20.56
C TRP A 554 -29.25 3.78 -21.67
N LEU A 555 -29.26 3.10 -22.81
CA LEU A 555 -30.00 3.44 -24.01
C LEU A 555 -31.18 2.47 -24.13
N ILE A 556 -32.39 2.99 -24.02
CA ILE A 556 -33.63 2.22 -24.01
C ILE A 556 -34.32 2.43 -25.36
N ARG A 557 -34.65 1.36 -26.08
CA ARG A 557 -35.41 1.53 -27.33
C ARG A 557 -36.84 1.94 -27.00
N ARG A 558 -37.42 2.85 -27.78
CA ARG A 558 -38.79 3.31 -27.53
C ARG A 558 -39.80 2.16 -27.52
N GLU A 559 -39.65 1.20 -28.43
CA GLU A 559 -40.48 -0.01 -28.49
C GLU A 559 -40.40 -0.88 -27.21
N ASP A 560 -39.22 -0.95 -26.58
CA ASP A 560 -39.02 -1.72 -25.34
C ASP A 560 -39.63 -0.99 -24.14
N LEU A 561 -39.61 0.35 -24.16
CA LEU A 561 -40.28 1.17 -23.16
C LEU A 561 -41.80 1.07 -23.24
N ASP A 562 -42.35 1.09 -24.47
CA ASP A 562 -43.79 0.98 -24.71
C ASP A 562 -44.32 -0.41 -24.32
N ARG A 563 -43.56 -1.49 -24.55
CA ARG A 563 -43.90 -2.83 -24.04
C ARG A 563 -43.84 -2.90 -22.51
N PHE A 564 -42.85 -2.23 -21.92
CA PHE A 564 -42.68 -2.22 -20.47
C PHE A 564 -43.76 -1.40 -19.75
N SER A 565 -44.20 -0.28 -20.33
CA SER A 565 -45.31 0.51 -19.78
C SER A 565 -46.64 -0.26 -19.82
N ALA A 566 -46.90 -0.97 -20.92
CA ALA A 566 -48.07 -1.86 -21.03
C ALA A 566 -48.03 -3.00 -19.99
N ALA A 567 -46.87 -3.61 -19.76
CA ALA A 567 -46.70 -4.67 -18.76
C ALA A 567 -46.83 -4.17 -17.30
N ILE A 568 -46.48 -2.92 -17.01
CA ILE A 568 -46.70 -2.32 -15.69
C ILE A 568 -48.20 -2.10 -15.44
N LEU A 569 -48.94 -1.65 -16.46
CA LEU A 569 -50.38 -1.44 -16.37
C LEU A 569 -51.17 -2.76 -16.15
N GLU A 570 -50.68 -3.89 -16.67
CA GLU A 570 -51.27 -5.22 -16.41
C GLU A 570 -50.98 -5.76 -15.00
N VAL A 571 -49.90 -5.33 -14.34
CA VAL A 571 -49.51 -5.80 -12.99
C VAL A 571 -50.13 -4.95 -11.88
N GLU A 572 -50.52 -3.70 -12.16
CA GLU A 572 -51.20 -2.81 -11.20
C GLU A 572 -52.75 -2.95 -11.17
N GLU A 573 -53.35 -3.85 -11.96
CA GLU A 573 -54.80 -4.13 -11.92
C GLU A 573 -55.23 -5.06 -10.77
N ILE A 574 -54.29 -5.53 -9.93
CA ILE A 574 -54.56 -6.36 -8.74
C ILE A 574 -53.82 -5.81 -7.51
N ASP A 575 -54.09 -4.55 -7.12
CA ASP A 575 -54.10 -4.10 -5.71
C ASP A 575 -54.26 -2.56 -5.66
N LEU A 576 -55.50 -2.09 -5.57
CA LEU A 576 -55.79 -0.70 -5.21
C LEU A 576 -56.84 -0.66 -4.08
N PRO A 577 -56.48 -0.23 -2.86
CA PRO A 577 -57.45 0.25 -1.88
C PRO A 577 -58.04 1.60 -2.31
N ALA A 578 -59.34 1.77 -2.05
CA ALA A 578 -60.27 2.73 -2.68
C ALA A 578 -60.05 4.25 -2.42
N SER A 579 -58.87 4.72 -2.02
CA SER A 579 -58.73 6.11 -1.54
C SER A 579 -58.08 7.13 -2.49
N LYS A 580 -57.80 6.78 -3.76
CA LYS A 580 -57.32 7.75 -4.77
C LYS A 580 -57.92 7.54 -6.16
N ARG A 581 -59.24 7.34 -6.23
CA ARG A 581 -60.00 7.70 -7.44
C ARG A 581 -60.22 9.21 -7.43
N ALA A 582 -59.33 9.96 -8.09
CA ALA A 582 -59.65 11.30 -8.56
C ALA A 582 -59.60 11.25 -10.09
N VAL A 583 -60.78 11.31 -10.68
CA VAL A 583 -61.08 11.40 -12.11
C VAL A 583 -60.59 12.74 -12.67
N PRO A 584 -60.16 12.82 -13.94
CA PRO A 584 -59.77 14.07 -14.59
C PRO A 584 -60.99 14.86 -15.11
N SER A 585 -60.95 16.17 -14.94
CA SER A 585 -61.68 17.19 -15.71
C SER A 585 -60.95 18.51 -15.41
N SER A 586 -60.38 19.27 -16.34
CA SER A 586 -60.74 19.60 -17.73
C SER A 586 -59.52 20.15 -18.46
#